data_AF-A0A948QK25-F1
#
_entry.id   AF-A0A948QK25-F1
#
_cell.length_a   1.000
_cell.length_b   1.000
_cell.length_c   1.000
_cell.angle_alpha   90.00
_cell.angle_beta   90.00
_cell.angle_gamma   90.00
#
_symmetry.space_group_name_H-M   'P 1'
#
loop_
_entity.id
_entity.type
_entity.pdbx_description
1 polymer ?
#
loop_
_entity_poly.entity_id
_entity_poly.type
_entity_poly.pdbx_seq_one_letter_code
_entity_poly.pdbx_strand_id
1 'polypeptide(L)'
;MRCPKCNADNKDDVKFCKKCGTPLVVKQTWKPTWKWHLKVLGIIYVVIIALFFLINWLLRDYIRELPTDITPWLKQDRDKAGGERATVGGTVPDIHQRVK
;
A
#
# COMPACT_ATOMS: atom_id res chain seq x y z
N MET A 1 12.94 24.37 -28.78
CA MET A 1 13.79 24.48 -27.57
C MET A 1 14.98 25.41 -27.82
N ARG A 2 15.34 26.23 -26.83
CA ARG A 2 16.52 27.10 -26.92
C ARG A 2 17.79 26.39 -26.47
N CYS A 3 18.86 26.58 -27.23
CA CYS A 3 20.16 26.03 -26.85
C CYS A 3 20.75 26.78 -25.64
N PRO A 4 21.13 26.10 -24.54
CA PRO A 4 21.68 26.77 -23.36
C PRO A 4 23.06 27.41 -23.60
N LYS A 5 23.76 27.04 -24.68
CA LYS A 5 25.11 27.56 -24.99
C LYS A 5 25.09 28.82 -25.86
N CYS A 6 24.22 28.87 -26.87
CA CYS A 6 24.21 29.96 -27.87
C CYS A 6 22.85 30.65 -28.03
N ASN A 7 21.87 30.26 -27.22
CA ASN A 7 20.51 30.80 -27.18
C ASN A 7 19.71 30.73 -28.50
N ALA A 8 20.20 29.97 -29.49
CA ALA A 8 19.52 29.76 -30.76
C ALA A 8 18.25 28.93 -30.56
N ASP A 9 17.18 29.31 -31.28
CA ASP A 9 15.95 28.54 -31.34
C ASP A 9 16.12 27.33 -32.26
N ASN A 10 15.87 26.14 -31.72
CA ASN A 10 15.90 24.87 -32.45
C ASN A 10 14.55 24.16 -32.34
N LYS A 11 14.24 23.30 -33.32
CA LYS A 11 13.11 22.36 -33.25
C LYS A 11 13.33 21.36 -32.09
N ASP A 12 12.26 20.88 -31.47
CA ASP A 12 12.36 20.05 -30.26
C ASP A 12 12.95 18.65 -30.52
N ASP A 13 12.89 18.16 -31.77
CA ASP A 13 13.38 16.82 -32.13
C ASP A 13 14.89 16.76 -32.48
N VAL A 14 15.61 17.88 -32.48
CA VAL A 14 17.02 17.88 -32.90
C VAL A 14 17.94 17.51 -31.73
N LYS A 15 18.76 16.46 -31.93
CA LYS A 15 19.72 15.98 -30.92
C LYS A 15 20.88 16.95 -30.67
N PHE A 16 21.18 17.81 -31.65
CA PHE A 16 22.28 18.78 -31.62
C PHE A 16 21.82 20.15 -32.12
N CYS A 17 22.42 21.20 -31.57
CA CYS A 17 22.11 22.57 -31.98
C CYS A 17 22.65 22.88 -33.38
N LYS A 18 21.81 23.45 -34.26
CA LYS A 18 22.19 23.78 -35.66
C LYS A 18 23.23 24.89 -35.79
N LYS A 19 23.35 25.79 -34.81
CA LYS A 19 24.34 26.89 -34.83
C LYS A 19 25.69 26.51 -34.22
N CYS A 20 25.69 25.85 -33.05
CA CYS A 20 26.92 25.62 -32.27
C CYS A 20 27.30 24.15 -32.09
N GLY A 21 26.51 23.21 -32.62
CA GLY A 21 26.79 21.77 -32.53
C GLY A 21 26.65 21.14 -31.13
N THR A 22 26.22 21.91 -30.11
CA THR A 22 26.08 21.37 -28.75
C THR A 22 24.94 20.35 -28.67
N PRO A 23 25.14 19.18 -28.04
CA PRO A 23 24.08 18.21 -27.84
C PRO A 23 22.96 18.81 -26.98
N LEU A 24 21.73 18.73 -27.47
CA LEU A 24 20.51 19.17 -26.79
C LEU A 24 19.81 18.02 -26.04
N VAL A 25 20.38 16.82 -26.11
CA VAL A 25 19.89 15.66 -25.36
C VAL A 25 20.15 15.88 -23.88
N VAL A 26 19.07 16.01 -23.10
CA VAL A 26 19.15 16.02 -21.64
C VAL A 26 19.62 14.65 -21.19
N LYS A 27 20.90 14.53 -20.84
CA LYS A 27 21.41 13.32 -20.18
C LYS A 27 20.67 13.22 -18.84
N GLN A 28 19.93 12.14 -18.65
CA GLN A 28 19.39 11.77 -17.35
C GLN A 28 20.59 11.50 -16.42
N THR A 29 21.04 12.51 -15.69
CA THR A 29 22.31 12.50 -14.95
C THR A 29 22.27 11.68 -13.67
N TRP A 30 21.11 11.13 -13.30
CA TRP A 30 20.98 10.34 -12.09
C TRP A 30 19.99 9.19 -12.25
N LYS A 31 20.50 7.97 -12.03
CA LYS A 31 19.70 6.76 -11.89
C LYS A 31 20.08 6.14 -10.54
N PRO A 32 19.16 6.05 -9.57
CA PRO A 32 19.50 5.49 -8.28
C PRO A 32 19.73 3.98 -8.41
N THR A 33 20.89 3.51 -7.97
CA THR A 33 21.24 2.08 -8.01
C THR A 33 20.25 1.26 -7.15
N TRP A 34 20.06 -0.02 -7.48
CA TRP A 34 19.18 -0.91 -6.72
C TRP A 34 19.53 -0.98 -5.22
N LYS A 35 20.82 -0.92 -4.89
CA LYS A 35 21.32 -0.85 -3.50
C LYS A 35 20.85 0.41 -2.76
N TRP A 36 20.77 1.55 -3.46
CA TRP A 36 20.27 2.80 -2.88
C TRP A 36 18.76 2.74 -2.67
N HIS A 37 18.01 2.21 -3.65
CA HIS A 37 16.57 2.00 -3.53
C HIS A 37 16.21 1.13 -2.32
N LEU A 38 16.89 0.00 -2.12
CA LEU A 38 16.62 -0.89 -1.00
C LEU A 38 16.92 -0.22 0.36
N LYS A 39 17.99 0.57 0.45
CA LYS A 39 18.31 1.32 1.69
C LYS A 39 17.25 2.38 1.98
N VAL A 40 16.81 3.12 0.97
CA VAL A 40 15.78 4.16 1.11
C VAL A 40 14.44 3.53 1.51
N LEU A 41 14.02 2.47 0.82
CA LEU A 41 12.80 1.73 1.15
C LEU A 41 12.86 1.18 2.58
N GLY A 42 13.97 0.57 2.97
CA GLY A 42 14.18 0.09 4.33
C GLY A 42 13.99 1.20 5.38
N ILE A 43 14.60 2.37 5.18
CA ILE A 43 14.45 3.51 6.09
C ILE A 43 12.99 3.98 6.16
N ILE A 44 12.32 4.13 5.02
CA ILE A 44 10.92 4.58 4.97
C ILE A 44 10.02 3.61 5.75
N TYR A 45 10.15 2.30 5.51
CA TYR A 45 9.35 1.31 6.22
C TYR A 45 9.63 1.28 7.73
N VAL A 46 10.90 1.39 8.14
CA VAL A 46 11.25 1.47 9.56
C VAL A 46 10.62 2.69 10.22
N VAL A 47 10.63 3.85 9.56
CA VAL A 47 9.99 5.07 10.06
C VAL A 47 8.47 4.91 10.15
N ILE A 48 7.81 4.36 9.13
CA ILE A 48 6.37 4.11 9.14
C ILE A 48 5.98 3.15 10.26
N ILE A 49 6.74 2.06 10.45
CA ILE A 49 6.49 1.07 11.50
C ILE A 49 6.67 1.72 12.89
N ALA A 50 7.75 2.47 13.09
CA ALA A 50 7.99 3.18 14.35
C ALA A 50 6.90 4.20 14.66
N LEU A 51 6.48 5.00 13.65
CA LEU A 51 5.36 5.93 13.78
C LEU A 51 4.05 5.20 14.08
N PHE A 52 3.77 4.09 13.41
CA PHE A 52 2.57 3.30 13.65
C PHE A 52 2.53 2.81 15.10
N PHE A 53 3.64 2.28 15.63
CA PHE A 53 3.70 1.84 17.01
C PHE A 53 3.63 3.01 18.01
N LEU A 54 4.26 4.14 17.71
CA LEU A 54 4.19 5.36 18.51
C LEU A 54 2.76 5.90 18.57
N ILE A 55 2.10 5.99 17.42
CA ILE A 55 0.69 6.40 17.30
C ILE A 55 -0.19 5.38 18.02
N ASN A 56 -0.04 4.08 17.78
CA ASN A 56 -0.81 3.06 18.47
C ASN A 56 -0.59 3.07 19.99
N TRP A 57 0.60 3.43 20.46
CA TRP A 57 0.89 3.62 21.87
C TRP A 57 0.20 4.89 22.43
N LEU A 58 0.28 6.01 21.70
CA LEU A 58 -0.33 7.28 22.10
C LEU A 58 -1.86 7.26 22.02
N LEU A 59 -2.42 6.61 21.00
CA LEU A 59 -3.86 6.48 20.77
C LEU A 59 -4.49 5.39 21.67
N ARG A 60 -3.69 4.59 22.38
CA ARG A 60 -4.22 3.58 23.31
C ARG A 60 -5.12 4.21 24.38
N ASP A 61 -4.78 5.43 24.81
CA ASP A 61 -5.58 6.22 25.75
C ASP A 61 -6.75 6.98 25.08
N TYR A 62 -6.76 7.06 23.74
CA TYR A 62 -7.74 7.83 22.98
C TYR A 62 -8.91 6.99 22.43
N ILE A 63 -8.86 5.67 22.56
CA ILE A 63 -9.98 4.80 22.16
C ILE A 63 -11.10 4.99 23.19
N ARG A 64 -12.09 5.81 22.83
CA ARG A 64 -13.38 5.84 23.52
C ARG A 64 -13.97 4.43 23.54
N GLU A 65 -14.35 3.94 24.72
CA GLU A 65 -15.22 2.78 24.83
C GLU A 65 -16.49 3.06 24.01
N LEU A 66 -16.76 2.23 23.01
CA LEU A 66 -17.96 2.36 22.20
C LEU A 66 -19.11 1.72 23.00
N PRO A 67 -20.08 2.52 23.52
CA PRO A 67 -21.12 1.98 24.38
C PRO A 67 -21.96 0.97 23.59
N THR A 68 -22.10 -0.22 24.17
CA THR A 68 -22.82 -1.35 23.55
C THR A 68 -24.31 -1.09 23.34
N ASP A 69 -24.85 -0.02 23.94
CA ASP A 69 -26.27 0.36 23.83
C ASP A 69 -26.64 0.83 22.42
N ILE A 70 -25.70 1.46 21.70
CA ILE A 70 -25.92 2.00 20.35
C ILE A 70 -25.45 1.06 19.23
N THR A 71 -24.74 -0.02 19.54
CA THR A 71 -24.30 -1.02 18.55
C THR A 71 -24.59 -2.47 18.97
N PRO A 72 -25.85 -2.86 19.26
CA PRO A 72 -26.21 -4.21 19.70
C PRO A 72 -25.92 -5.30 18.66
N TRP A 73 -25.92 -4.96 17.37
CA TRP A 73 -25.59 -5.90 16.29
C TRP A 73 -24.12 -6.36 16.31
N LEU A 74 -23.19 -5.61 16.93
CA LEU A 74 -21.76 -5.96 16.98
C LEU A 74 -21.47 -7.15 17.91
N LYS A 75 -22.33 -7.40 18.91
CA LYS A 75 -22.21 -8.60 19.78
C LYS A 75 -22.66 -9.87 19.07
N GLN A 76 -23.69 -9.75 18.22
CA GLN A 76 -24.38 -10.87 17.61
C GLN A 76 -23.47 -11.74 16.72
N ASP A 77 -22.38 -11.17 16.21
CA ASP A 77 -21.42 -11.85 15.34
C ASP A 77 -20.47 -12.77 16.11
N ARG A 78 -20.11 -12.41 17.35
CA ARG A 78 -19.26 -13.23 18.23
C ARG A 78 -19.98 -14.47 18.73
N ASP A 79 -21.27 -14.34 19.04
CA ASP A 79 -22.07 -15.43 19.58
C ASP A 79 -22.40 -16.48 18.49
N LYS A 80 -22.59 -16.03 17.24
CA LYS A 80 -22.76 -16.91 16.07
C LYS A 80 -21.48 -17.67 15.71
N ALA A 81 -20.30 -17.03 15.82
CA ALA A 81 -19.02 -17.68 15.54
C ALA A 81 -18.58 -18.67 16.64
N GLY A 82 -19.02 -18.46 17.89
CA GLY A 82 -18.77 -19.37 19.01
C GLY A 82 -19.75 -20.56 19.10
N GLY A 83 -20.90 -20.48 18.43
CA GLY A 83 -21.95 -21.51 18.45
C GLY A 83 -21.71 -22.71 17.53
N GLU A 84 -20.77 -22.64 16.59
CA GLU A 84 -20.59 -23.68 15.56
C GLU A 84 -19.37 -24.60 15.82
N ARG A 85 -18.83 -24.61 17.04
CA ARG A 85 -17.69 -25.48 17.43
C ARG A 85 -17.98 -26.52 18.50
N ALA A 86 -19.24 -26.72 18.89
CA ALA A 86 -19.59 -27.65 19.96
C ALA A 86 -20.64 -28.69 19.58
N THR A 87 -20.48 -29.38 18.44
CA THR A 87 -21.10 -30.71 18.24
C THR A 87 -20.19 -31.60 17.36
N VAL A 88 -19.03 -31.98 17.88
CA VAL A 88 -18.39 -33.24 17.45
C VAL A 88 -19.14 -34.35 18.17
N GLY A 89 -20.12 -34.96 17.49
CA GLY A 89 -20.82 -36.14 17.98
C GLY A 89 -22.31 -36.15 17.63
N GLY A 90 -22.68 -36.75 16.50
CA GLY A 90 -24.09 -37.01 16.16
C GLY A 90 -24.33 -37.26 14.68
N THR A 91 -24.11 -38.51 14.25
CA THR A 91 -24.70 -39.22 13.10
C THR A 91 -24.99 -38.46 11.80
N VAL A 92 -24.25 -38.81 10.74
CA VAL A 92 -24.59 -38.56 9.33
C VAL A 92 -25.98 -39.11 9.02
N PRO A 93 -26.95 -38.30 8.55
CA PRO A 93 -28.18 -38.84 7.98
C PRO A 93 -27.90 -39.48 6.61
N ASP A 94 -28.35 -40.73 6.48
CA ASP A 94 -28.31 -41.53 5.26
C ASP A 94 -29.07 -40.85 4.12
N ILE A 95 -28.41 -40.65 2.99
CA ILE A 95 -28.88 -39.83 1.85
C ILE A 95 -29.73 -40.65 0.87
N HIS A 96 -30.20 -41.84 1.24
CA HIS A 96 -30.80 -42.78 0.30
C HIS A 96 -32.32 -42.74 0.13
N GLN A 97 -33.00 -41.67 0.58
CA GLN A 97 -34.44 -41.50 0.33
C GLN A 97 -34.77 -40.34 -0.60
N ARG A 98 -34.04 -40.28 -1.72
CA ARG A 98 -34.60 -39.84 -3.00
C ARG A 98 -34.42 -40.98 -3.99
N VAL A 99 -35.49 -41.71 -4.26
CA VAL A 99 -35.91 -42.32 -5.56
C VAL A 99 -36.93 -43.43 -5.24
N LYS A 100 -38.20 -43.05 -5.05
CA LYS A 100 -39.41 -43.61 -5.68
C LYS A 100 -40.67 -43.07 -5.02
#